data_AF-A0AAJ0MFQ6-F1
#
_entry.id   AF-A0AAJ0MFQ6-F1
#
_cell.length_a   1.000
_cell.length_b   1.000
_cell.length_c   1.000
_cell.angle_alpha   90.00
_cell.angle_beta   90.00
_cell.angle_gamma   90.00
#
_symmetry.space_group_name_H-M   'P 1'
#
loop_
_entity.id
_entity.type
_entity.pdbx_description
1 polymer ?
#
loop_
_entity_poly.entity_id
_entity_poly.type
_entity_poly.pdbx_seq_one_letter_code
_entity_poly.pdbx_strand_id
1 'polypeptide(L)'
;MAEAESAPGSCLTPLLLQDFHLIDLLAHFDRERIPERVVHAKGAGAYGEFELTHDVSDITSIDMLNGIGKKTPVLTRFSTVGGEKGSADSARDPREGNWDWVFNNTPIFFLRDPGNFPVFIHTQKRNPQTNLKDATMFWDYLSTHQESVHQLMHLFSDRGTPYSFRHMNGYSGHTFKFTKPDGSFVYVQIHLQTDQGNRTLTNSEATHGSFPSWTVSLQVLTPSDAETFRWNIHDLTKVWPHSAAPLRPLGKLTLNRNPDNYFAEIEQAAFSPSHMVPGVEPSADPVLQGRLFSYPDAQRHRLGTNYSQIPVNAARSPVWNPFQRHGATATGKAVSAVFGEVVDEDYVQPRALWGVLGRTEGQQDNFVHNVAVHLSGARVETRERMYGMFGRVDEGLGRRIRDETEREVEKARK
;
A
#
# COMPACT_ATOMS: atom_id res chain seq x y z
N MET A 1 47.03 -41.87 -0.80
CA MET A 1 47.68 -41.68 -2.12
C MET A 1 46.80 -40.74 -2.94
N ALA A 2 47.25 -39.55 -3.32
CA ALA A 2 48.49 -38.87 -2.94
C ALA A 2 48.16 -37.45 -2.47
N GLU A 3 48.87 -36.97 -1.46
CA GLU A 3 48.85 -35.55 -1.11
C GLU A 3 49.74 -34.82 -2.12
N ALA A 4 49.26 -33.70 -2.67
CA ALA A 4 50.05 -32.88 -3.57
C ALA A 4 50.90 -31.91 -2.73
N GLU A 5 52.23 -32.06 -2.80
CA GLU A 5 53.16 -31.11 -2.19
C GLU A 5 52.94 -29.71 -2.79
N SER A 6 52.54 -28.74 -1.95
CA SER A 6 52.38 -27.35 -2.37
C SER A 6 53.70 -26.60 -2.25
N ALA A 7 54.08 -25.88 -3.31
CA ALA A 7 55.29 -25.07 -3.29
C ALA A 7 55.16 -23.89 -2.29
N PRO A 8 56.21 -23.56 -1.53
CA PRO A 8 56.16 -22.48 -0.54
C PRO A 8 56.11 -21.11 -1.22
N GLY A 9 54.89 -20.59 -1.41
CA GLY A 9 54.67 -19.26 -2.00
C GLY A 9 53.22 -18.88 -2.25
N SER A 10 52.32 -19.84 -2.50
CA SER A 10 50.89 -19.56 -2.75
C SER A 10 49.98 -20.55 -2.03
N CYS A 11 49.32 -20.10 -0.95
CA CYS A 11 48.32 -20.87 -0.22
C CYS A 11 46.95 -20.85 -0.94
N LEU A 12 46.94 -21.31 -2.19
CA LEU A 12 45.75 -21.38 -3.06
C LEU A 12 45.25 -22.83 -3.15
N THR A 13 44.68 -23.32 -2.06
CA THR A 13 43.94 -24.59 -2.04
C THR A 13 42.53 -24.42 -2.62
N PRO A 14 41.94 -25.46 -3.27
CA PRO A 14 40.54 -25.43 -3.66
C PRO A 14 39.59 -25.18 -2.48
N LEU A 15 38.53 -24.41 -2.71
CA LEU A 15 37.48 -24.15 -1.72
C LEU A 15 36.64 -25.42 -1.47
N LEU A 16 36.12 -25.55 -0.24
CA LEU A 16 35.34 -26.71 0.20
C LEU A 16 33.89 -26.32 0.54
N LEU A 17 32.93 -27.18 0.18
CA LEU A 17 31.50 -26.97 0.40
C LEU A 17 31.09 -26.95 1.90
N GLN A 18 32.03 -27.18 2.82
CA GLN A 18 31.81 -27.06 4.27
C GLN A 18 32.02 -25.62 4.81
N ASP A 19 32.49 -24.67 3.99
CA ASP A 19 32.58 -23.26 4.37
C ASP A 19 31.19 -22.61 4.34
N PHE A 20 30.44 -22.82 5.42
CA PHE A 20 29.11 -22.25 5.59
C PHE A 20 29.12 -20.71 5.55
N HIS A 21 30.18 -20.05 6.02
CA HIS A 21 30.24 -18.59 6.03
C HIS A 21 30.32 -18.01 4.62
N LEU A 22 31.17 -18.59 3.77
CA LEU A 22 31.24 -18.24 2.35
C LEU A 22 29.90 -18.51 1.63
N ILE A 23 29.28 -19.67 1.91
CA ILE A 23 28.03 -20.08 1.26
C ILE A 23 26.86 -19.16 1.64
N ASP A 24 26.70 -18.83 2.93
CA ASP A 24 25.62 -17.95 3.41
C ASP A 24 25.77 -16.52 2.85
N LEU A 25 27.00 -15.99 2.87
CA LEU A 25 27.33 -14.66 2.31
C LEU A 25 26.99 -14.58 0.81
N LEU A 26 27.44 -15.55 0.01
CA LEU A 26 27.15 -15.58 -1.42
C LEU A 26 25.67 -15.84 -1.71
N ALA A 27 25.02 -16.74 -0.96
CA ALA A 27 23.61 -17.03 -1.14
C ALA A 27 22.71 -15.82 -0.83
N HIS A 28 23.09 -14.95 0.10
CA HIS A 28 22.42 -13.68 0.33
C HIS A 28 22.72 -12.66 -0.79
N PHE A 29 23.99 -12.51 -1.19
CA PHE A 29 24.42 -11.61 -2.27
C PHE A 29 23.67 -11.87 -3.59
N ASP A 30 23.57 -13.14 -4.00
CA ASP A 30 22.84 -13.60 -5.19
C ASP A 30 21.34 -13.21 -5.18
N ARG A 31 20.79 -12.81 -4.03
CA ARG A 31 19.36 -12.55 -3.79
C ARG A 31 19.06 -11.10 -3.40
N GLU A 32 20.03 -10.19 -3.44
CA GLU A 32 19.81 -8.75 -3.16
C GLU A 32 18.86 -8.04 -4.16
N ARG A 33 18.53 -8.66 -5.30
CA ARG A 33 17.80 -8.02 -6.40
C ARG A 33 16.35 -8.52 -6.46
N ILE A 34 15.43 -7.71 -5.94
CA ILE A 34 13.99 -7.82 -6.25
C ILE A 34 13.69 -7.22 -7.64
N PRO A 35 12.55 -7.55 -8.27
CA PRO A 35 12.12 -6.88 -9.50
C PRO A 35 11.99 -5.35 -9.32
N GLU A 36 12.35 -4.58 -10.34
CA GLU A 36 12.03 -3.15 -10.36
C GLU A 36 10.53 -2.90 -10.60
N ARG A 37 10.07 -1.66 -10.42
CA ARG A 37 8.69 -1.30 -10.78
C ARG A 37 8.58 -1.24 -12.31
N VAL A 38 7.58 -1.92 -12.88
CA VAL A 38 7.37 -1.98 -14.35
C VAL A 38 7.31 -0.59 -15.00
N VAL A 39 6.75 0.38 -14.28
CA VAL A 39 6.86 1.83 -14.54
C VAL A 39 7.38 2.53 -13.29
N HIS A 40 8.03 3.68 -13.45
CA HIS A 40 8.60 4.46 -12.35
C HIS A 40 9.72 3.74 -11.57
N ALA A 41 10.51 2.91 -12.24
CA ALA A 41 11.63 2.16 -11.64
C ALA A 41 12.67 3.08 -10.99
N LYS A 42 13.26 4.00 -11.77
CA LYS A 42 14.22 5.01 -11.29
C LYS A 42 13.52 6.06 -10.44
N GLY A 43 14.10 6.41 -9.29
CA GLY A 43 13.60 7.48 -8.42
C GLY A 43 14.43 7.75 -7.17
N ALA A 44 13.94 8.67 -6.34
CA ALA A 44 14.44 9.01 -5.02
C ALA A 44 13.26 9.40 -4.11
N GLY A 45 13.43 9.38 -2.80
CA GLY A 45 12.36 9.80 -1.88
C GLY A 45 12.89 10.33 -0.56
N ALA A 46 12.02 11.02 0.17
CA ALA A 46 12.31 11.64 1.45
C ALA A 46 11.04 11.68 2.32
N TYR A 47 11.25 11.67 3.63
CA TYR A 47 10.21 11.83 4.64
C TYR A 47 9.97 13.31 4.94
N GLY A 48 8.78 13.58 5.47
CA GLY A 48 8.34 14.94 5.76
C GLY A 48 7.07 14.97 6.59
N GLU A 49 6.45 16.14 6.60
CA GLU A 49 5.15 16.38 7.22
C GLU A 49 4.22 17.11 6.24
N PHE A 50 2.95 16.71 6.21
CA PHE A 50 1.85 17.57 5.78
C PHE A 50 1.27 18.29 7.02
N GLU A 51 1.02 19.58 6.91
CA GLU A 51 0.38 20.42 7.93
C GLU A 51 -0.90 21.04 7.36
N LEU A 52 -2.04 20.86 8.03
CA LEU A 52 -3.29 21.52 7.64
C LEU A 52 -3.23 23.00 8.03
N THR A 53 -3.48 23.90 7.08
CA THR A 53 -3.35 25.36 7.30
C THR A 53 -4.68 26.11 7.22
N HIS A 54 -5.69 25.51 6.58
CA HIS A 54 -7.01 26.09 6.35
C HIS A 54 -8.10 25.06 6.69
N ASP A 55 -9.24 25.52 7.19
CA ASP A 55 -10.39 24.66 7.47
C ASP A 55 -11.06 24.21 6.17
N VAL A 56 -11.44 22.93 6.13
CA VAL A 56 -12.18 22.26 5.05
C VAL A 56 -13.28 21.32 5.58
N SER A 57 -13.66 21.45 6.85
CA SER A 57 -14.70 20.65 7.52
C SER A 57 -16.10 20.85 6.92
N ASP A 58 -16.31 21.90 6.12
CA ASP A 58 -17.51 22.12 5.29
C ASP A 58 -17.61 21.13 4.12
N ILE A 59 -16.49 20.61 3.60
CA ILE A 59 -16.46 19.69 2.44
C ILE A 59 -15.96 18.27 2.75
N THR A 60 -15.38 18.00 3.93
CA THR A 60 -14.89 16.65 4.27
C THR A 60 -14.91 16.34 5.77
N SER A 61 -14.78 15.06 6.12
CA SER A 61 -14.52 14.56 7.48
C SER A 61 -13.21 13.77 7.62
N ILE A 62 -12.29 13.87 6.66
CA ILE A 62 -11.00 13.18 6.67
C ILE A 62 -10.18 13.59 7.90
N ASP A 63 -9.72 12.63 8.69
CA ASP A 63 -9.03 12.87 9.97
C ASP A 63 -7.81 13.80 9.84
N MET A 64 -6.94 13.58 8.85
CA MET A 64 -5.76 14.44 8.64
C MET A 64 -6.07 15.83 8.08
N LEU A 65 -7.32 16.07 7.65
CA LEU A 65 -7.82 17.37 7.18
C LEU A 65 -8.79 18.01 8.21
N ASN A 66 -8.75 17.57 9.46
CA ASN A 66 -9.55 18.09 10.57
C ASN A 66 -8.65 18.70 11.67
N GLY A 67 -8.83 19.99 11.95
CA GLY A 67 -8.05 20.78 12.91
C GLY A 67 -6.84 21.47 12.28
N ILE A 68 -6.88 22.80 12.17
CA ILE A 68 -5.76 23.62 11.66
C ILE A 68 -4.53 23.43 12.57
N GLY A 69 -3.34 23.33 11.97
CA GLY A 69 -2.09 23.01 12.64
C GLY A 69 -1.87 21.52 12.88
N LYS A 70 -2.83 20.64 12.55
CA LYS A 70 -2.64 19.20 12.62
C LYS A 70 -1.58 18.75 11.61
N LYS A 71 -0.62 17.97 12.10
CA LYS A 71 0.50 17.42 11.32
C LYS A 71 0.33 15.92 11.07
N THR A 72 0.66 15.52 9.86
CA THR A 72 0.63 14.12 9.40
C THR A 72 1.99 13.77 8.80
N PRO A 73 2.74 12.82 9.38
CA PRO A 73 4.02 12.38 8.80
C PRO A 73 3.82 11.68 7.46
N VAL A 74 4.66 11.99 6.48
CA VAL A 74 4.59 11.44 5.12
C VAL A 74 5.91 10.82 4.65
N LEU A 75 5.82 10.02 3.60
CA LEU A 75 6.92 9.66 2.71
C LEU A 75 6.52 10.05 1.29
N THR A 76 7.37 10.81 0.59
CA THR A 76 7.19 11.14 -0.82
C THR A 76 8.28 10.50 -1.66
N ARG A 77 7.91 9.84 -2.76
CA ARG A 77 8.83 9.30 -3.76
C ARG A 77 8.64 10.01 -5.10
N PHE A 78 9.73 10.53 -5.64
CA PHE A 78 9.81 11.05 -6.99
C PHE A 78 10.52 10.03 -7.89
N SER A 79 10.17 9.98 -9.17
CA SER A 79 10.63 8.95 -10.11
C SER A 79 10.47 9.40 -11.55
N THR A 80 11.11 8.75 -12.51
CA THR A 80 10.69 8.85 -13.93
C THR A 80 9.49 7.92 -14.17
N VAL A 81 9.15 7.53 -15.41
CA VAL A 81 8.11 6.53 -15.73
C VAL A 81 8.67 5.43 -16.63
N GLY A 82 9.20 5.81 -17.80
CA GLY A 82 9.60 4.87 -18.85
C GLY A 82 10.96 4.21 -18.59
N GLY A 83 11.88 4.95 -17.97
CA GLY A 83 13.26 4.53 -17.73
C GLY A 83 13.43 3.49 -16.61
N GLU A 84 14.34 2.55 -16.85
CA GLU A 84 14.72 1.48 -15.90
C GLU A 84 15.55 2.07 -14.74
N LYS A 85 15.80 1.30 -13.67
CA LYS A 85 16.47 1.77 -12.44
C LYS A 85 17.86 2.43 -12.66
N GLY A 86 18.56 2.08 -13.73
CA GLY A 86 19.85 2.69 -14.12
C GLY A 86 19.76 3.99 -14.94
N SER A 87 18.55 4.47 -15.27
CA SER A 87 18.35 5.62 -16.17
C SER A 87 18.67 6.98 -15.54
N ALA A 88 18.79 8.01 -16.38
CA ALA A 88 19.08 9.39 -15.96
C ALA A 88 17.84 10.08 -15.36
N ASP A 89 18.02 10.75 -14.21
CA ASP A 89 16.94 11.44 -13.49
C ASP A 89 16.31 12.62 -14.27
N SER A 90 17.09 13.23 -15.17
CA SER A 90 16.71 14.30 -16.09
C SER A 90 15.88 13.83 -17.30
N ALA A 91 15.57 12.53 -17.39
CA ALA A 91 14.62 12.04 -18.40
C ALA A 91 13.21 12.64 -18.21
N ARG A 92 12.53 12.84 -19.34
CA ARG A 92 11.31 13.63 -19.51
C ARG A 92 10.06 12.85 -19.06
N ASP A 93 9.71 12.88 -17.77
CA ASP A 93 8.75 11.92 -17.15
C ASP A 93 8.04 12.35 -15.81
N PRO A 94 6.79 11.87 -15.51
CA PRO A 94 6.02 11.98 -14.21
C PRO A 94 6.31 11.06 -12.96
N ARG A 95 5.84 11.43 -11.72
CA ARG A 95 6.44 11.13 -10.35
C ARG A 95 5.39 11.14 -9.13
N GLU A 96 5.29 10.21 -8.13
CA GLU A 96 4.03 9.93 -7.28
C GLU A 96 4.10 9.20 -5.82
N GLY A 97 3.16 9.37 -4.80
CA GLY A 97 2.85 8.41 -3.61
C GLY A 97 2.24 8.83 -2.15
N ASN A 98 1.50 7.91 -1.42
CA ASN A 98 0.88 7.71 -0.01
C ASN A 98 -0.13 8.69 0.73
N TRP A 99 -1.06 8.17 1.61
CA TRP A 99 -2.56 8.25 1.47
C TRP A 99 -2.82 8.48 0.01
N ASP A 100 -2.94 7.39 -0.74
CA ASP A 100 -2.10 7.30 -1.92
C ASP A 100 -2.31 8.43 -2.95
N TRP A 101 -1.55 9.51 -2.73
CA TRP A 101 -1.42 10.69 -3.56
C TRP A 101 -0.50 10.31 -4.71
N VAL A 102 -0.97 9.33 -5.49
CA VAL A 102 -0.28 8.78 -6.64
C VAL A 102 -0.52 9.76 -7.80
N PHE A 103 0.14 10.92 -7.66
CA PHE A 103 -0.16 12.23 -8.25
C PHE A 103 1.02 12.73 -9.06
N ASN A 104 0.82 13.03 -10.34
CA ASN A 104 1.89 13.37 -11.29
C ASN A 104 2.27 14.86 -11.30
N ASN A 105 3.41 15.19 -11.92
CA ASN A 105 3.84 16.59 -12.13
C ASN A 105 3.08 17.33 -13.25
N THR A 106 1.97 16.76 -13.71
CA THR A 106 1.07 17.27 -14.74
C THR A 106 -0.38 17.00 -14.28
N PRO A 107 -1.33 17.92 -14.50
CA PRO A 107 -2.73 17.74 -14.10
C PRO A 107 -3.54 16.88 -15.08
N ILE A 108 -2.91 16.33 -16.12
CA ILE A 108 -3.56 15.54 -17.18
C ILE A 108 -2.63 14.44 -17.69
N PHE A 109 -3.18 13.40 -18.33
CA PHE A 109 -2.40 12.26 -18.83
C PHE A 109 -2.61 11.98 -20.33
N PHE A 110 -1.87 11.00 -20.87
CA PHE A 110 -1.87 10.66 -22.30
C PHE A 110 -3.11 9.88 -22.77
N LEU A 111 -3.90 9.34 -21.84
CA LEU A 111 -5.00 8.43 -22.12
C LEU A 111 -6.13 8.61 -21.10
N ARG A 112 -7.33 8.15 -21.50
CA ARG A 112 -8.56 8.13 -20.69
C ARG A 112 -9.27 6.77 -20.69
N ASP A 113 -8.64 5.77 -21.31
CA ASP A 113 -9.05 4.37 -21.30
C ASP A 113 -7.91 3.55 -20.63
N PRO A 114 -8.16 2.81 -19.54
CA PRO A 114 -7.14 2.00 -18.87
C PRO A 114 -6.61 0.85 -19.73
N GLY A 115 -7.39 0.32 -20.68
CA GLY A 115 -6.99 -0.78 -21.57
C GLY A 115 -5.81 -0.41 -22.47
N ASN A 116 -5.64 0.88 -22.77
CA ASN A 116 -4.54 1.40 -23.56
C ASN A 116 -3.22 1.54 -22.78
N PHE A 117 -3.22 1.46 -21.44
CA PHE A 117 -2.04 1.72 -20.62
C PHE A 117 -0.85 0.79 -20.91
N PRO A 118 -1.01 -0.54 -21.07
CA PRO A 118 0.10 -1.41 -21.44
C PRO A 118 0.68 -1.09 -22.83
N VAL A 119 -0.20 -0.81 -23.81
CA VAL A 119 0.19 -0.48 -25.20
C VAL A 119 0.99 0.83 -25.24
N PHE A 120 0.50 1.87 -24.56
CA PHE A 120 1.21 3.13 -24.37
C PHE A 120 2.59 2.90 -23.74
N ILE A 121 2.66 2.20 -22.59
CA ILE A 121 3.92 1.98 -21.89
C ILE A 121 4.91 1.15 -22.71
N HIS A 122 4.46 0.23 -23.57
CA HIS A 122 5.34 -0.48 -24.51
C HIS A 122 6.00 0.48 -25.51
N THR A 123 5.25 1.42 -26.11
CA THR A 123 5.82 2.40 -27.07
C THR A 123 6.71 3.45 -26.40
N GLN A 124 6.46 3.77 -25.13
CA GLN A 124 7.36 4.61 -24.33
C GLN A 124 8.64 3.87 -23.89
N LYS A 125 8.66 2.54 -23.92
CA LYS A 125 9.78 1.70 -23.45
C LYS A 125 10.76 1.35 -24.56
N ARG A 126 10.88 0.09 -24.98
CA ARG A 126 11.95 -0.40 -25.86
C ARG A 126 11.36 -1.33 -26.90
N ASN A 127 11.85 -1.23 -28.13
CA ASN A 127 11.46 -2.12 -29.21
C ASN A 127 11.87 -3.57 -28.86
N PRO A 128 10.96 -4.56 -28.91
CA PRO A 128 11.24 -5.93 -28.46
C PRO A 128 12.37 -6.65 -29.21
N GLN A 129 12.68 -6.25 -30.46
CA GLN A 129 13.73 -6.86 -31.27
C GLN A 129 15.10 -6.22 -31.01
N THR A 130 15.16 -4.90 -30.77
CA THR A 130 16.45 -4.18 -30.68
C THR A 130 16.85 -3.84 -29.24
N ASN A 131 15.91 -3.87 -28.29
CA ASN A 131 16.07 -3.36 -26.93
C ASN A 131 16.49 -1.88 -26.84
N LEU A 132 16.28 -1.10 -27.91
CA LEU A 132 16.51 0.34 -27.99
C LEU A 132 15.21 1.13 -27.88
N LYS A 133 15.31 2.46 -27.65
CA LYS A 133 14.18 3.38 -27.86
C LYS A 133 13.83 3.42 -29.35
N ASP A 134 12.55 3.50 -29.66
CA ASP A 134 12.02 3.50 -31.02
C ASP A 134 11.07 4.68 -31.20
N ALA A 135 11.49 5.65 -32.00
CA ALA A 135 10.72 6.87 -32.25
C ALA A 135 9.48 6.59 -33.14
N THR A 136 9.52 5.57 -33.99
CA THR A 136 8.38 5.20 -34.83
C THR A 136 7.28 4.61 -33.97
N MET A 137 7.59 3.65 -33.08
CA MET A 137 6.62 3.11 -32.11
C MET A 137 6.01 4.23 -31.24
N PHE A 138 6.85 5.16 -30.76
CA PHE A 138 6.41 6.30 -29.94
C PHE A 138 5.39 7.18 -30.69
N TRP A 139 5.71 7.61 -31.91
CA TRP A 139 4.85 8.54 -32.66
C TRP A 139 3.62 7.87 -33.30
N ASP A 140 3.71 6.60 -33.70
CA ASP A 140 2.59 5.84 -34.27
C ASP A 140 1.40 5.78 -33.31
N TYR A 141 1.63 5.33 -32.07
CA TYR A 141 0.62 5.32 -31.01
C TYR A 141 0.02 6.71 -30.75
N LEU A 142 0.85 7.75 -30.64
CA LEU A 142 0.39 9.11 -30.34
C LEU A 142 -0.40 9.75 -31.50
N SER A 143 -0.09 9.38 -32.75
CA SER A 143 -0.81 9.87 -33.94
C SER A 143 -2.23 9.29 -34.07
N THR A 144 -2.43 8.08 -33.54
CA THR A 144 -3.71 7.35 -33.53
C THR A 144 -4.54 7.64 -32.28
N HIS A 145 -3.90 7.90 -31.13
CA HIS A 145 -4.55 8.19 -29.85
C HIS A 145 -4.54 9.69 -29.56
N GLN A 146 -5.32 10.45 -30.32
CA GLN A 146 -5.24 11.91 -30.37
C GLN A 146 -5.72 12.63 -29.10
N GLU A 147 -6.41 11.95 -28.17
CA GLU A 147 -6.68 12.50 -26.84
C GLU A 147 -5.39 12.79 -26.05
N SER A 148 -4.29 12.11 -26.39
CA SER A 148 -2.97 12.32 -25.79
C SER A 148 -2.39 13.72 -26.04
N VAL A 149 -2.87 14.45 -27.05
CA VAL A 149 -2.24 15.69 -27.56
C VAL A 149 -2.04 16.76 -26.47
N HIS A 150 -2.93 16.84 -25.48
CA HIS A 150 -2.81 17.80 -24.38
C HIS A 150 -1.61 17.50 -23.48
N GLN A 151 -1.44 16.23 -23.10
CA GLN A 151 -0.28 15.79 -22.32
C GLN A 151 0.99 15.70 -23.18
N LEU A 152 0.86 15.46 -24.48
CA LEU A 152 1.97 15.53 -25.43
C LEU A 152 2.57 16.94 -25.50
N MET A 153 1.73 17.98 -25.59
CA MET A 153 2.16 19.37 -25.53
C MET A 153 2.82 19.70 -24.17
N HIS A 154 2.26 19.22 -23.07
CA HIS A 154 2.87 19.40 -21.75
C HIS A 154 4.23 18.68 -21.63
N LEU A 155 4.32 17.45 -22.14
CA LEU A 155 5.53 16.62 -22.16
C LEU A 155 6.65 17.29 -22.95
N PHE A 156 6.39 17.76 -24.17
CA PHE A 156 7.43 18.35 -25.04
C PHE A 156 7.73 19.82 -24.73
N SER A 157 6.89 20.53 -23.95
CA SER A 157 7.28 21.80 -23.33
C SER A 157 8.41 21.61 -22.31
N ASP A 158 9.09 22.68 -21.90
CA ASP A 158 10.17 22.62 -20.92
C ASP A 158 9.77 21.95 -19.59
N ARG A 159 8.47 21.97 -19.23
CA ARG A 159 7.93 21.33 -18.02
C ARG A 159 8.11 19.81 -17.98
N GLY A 160 8.31 19.16 -19.12
CA GLY A 160 8.71 17.75 -19.15
C GLY A 160 10.11 17.51 -18.58
N THR A 161 10.98 18.53 -18.58
CA THR A 161 12.36 18.50 -18.07
C THR A 161 12.53 19.44 -16.86
N PRO A 162 11.93 19.11 -15.70
CA PRO A 162 11.98 19.94 -14.49
C PRO A 162 13.42 20.04 -13.93
N TYR A 163 13.75 21.18 -13.32
CA TYR A 163 15.11 21.49 -12.87
C TYR A 163 15.62 20.54 -11.78
N SER A 164 14.72 20.16 -10.87
CA SER A 164 14.87 19.07 -9.90
C SER A 164 13.48 18.78 -9.32
N PHE A 165 13.32 17.68 -8.58
CA PHE A 165 12.02 17.31 -8.00
C PHE A 165 11.45 18.40 -7.07
N ARG A 166 12.32 19.25 -6.51
CA ARG A 166 11.98 20.40 -5.66
C ARG A 166 11.34 21.57 -6.40
N HIS A 167 11.45 21.63 -7.73
CA HIS A 167 11.04 22.79 -8.55
C HIS A 167 9.94 22.42 -9.56
N MET A 168 9.09 21.44 -9.20
CA MET A 168 7.93 21.03 -9.99
C MET A 168 6.70 20.96 -9.09
N ASN A 169 5.51 21.10 -9.68
CA ASN A 169 4.25 20.89 -8.99
C ASN A 169 3.90 19.39 -8.92
N GLY A 170 2.90 19.04 -8.13
CA GLY A 170 2.19 17.75 -8.16
C GLY A 170 0.69 17.97 -8.30
N TYR A 171 -0.03 17.01 -8.91
CA TYR A 171 -1.46 17.13 -9.20
C TYR A 171 -2.13 15.76 -9.13
N SER A 172 -3.37 15.70 -8.61
CA SER A 172 -4.15 14.46 -8.63
C SER A 172 -4.42 13.95 -10.04
N GLY A 173 -4.62 14.87 -10.98
CA GLY A 173 -4.97 14.64 -12.38
C GLY A 173 -6.38 14.05 -12.53
N HIS A 174 -6.58 12.87 -11.96
CA HIS A 174 -7.89 12.32 -11.69
C HIS A 174 -8.70 13.23 -10.76
N THR A 175 -10.00 13.20 -10.97
CA THR A 175 -10.98 13.68 -10.00
C THR A 175 -11.19 12.62 -8.92
N PHE A 176 -11.20 13.03 -7.66
CA PHE A 176 -11.60 12.21 -6.51
C PHE A 176 -12.94 12.73 -5.93
N LYS A 177 -13.52 12.00 -4.97
CA LYS A 177 -14.61 12.49 -4.12
C LYS A 177 -14.10 12.66 -2.70
N PHE A 178 -14.43 13.77 -2.06
CA PHE A 178 -14.42 13.87 -0.60
C PHE A 178 -15.84 13.65 -0.08
N THR A 179 -15.98 12.80 0.94
CA THR A 179 -17.26 12.34 1.48
C THR A 179 -17.40 12.69 2.96
N LYS A 180 -18.65 12.64 3.45
CA LYS A 180 -19.03 12.88 4.85
C LYS A 180 -19.91 11.74 5.40
N PRO A 181 -20.04 11.61 6.73
CA PRO A 181 -20.83 10.54 7.36
C PRO A 181 -22.35 10.62 7.11
N ASP A 182 -22.83 11.79 6.67
CA ASP A 182 -24.22 12.02 6.23
C ASP A 182 -24.51 11.55 4.79
N GLY A 183 -23.48 11.03 4.09
CA GLY A 183 -23.57 10.59 2.69
C GLY A 183 -23.39 11.72 1.67
N SER A 184 -23.23 12.98 2.10
CA SER A 184 -22.89 14.09 1.22
C SER A 184 -21.45 13.97 0.71
N PHE A 185 -21.21 14.51 -0.50
CA PHE A 185 -19.88 14.50 -1.11
C PHE A 185 -19.69 15.67 -2.08
N VAL A 186 -18.43 15.99 -2.34
CA VAL A 186 -17.99 16.89 -3.42
C VAL A 186 -16.92 16.22 -4.27
N TYR A 187 -16.84 16.61 -5.54
CA TYR A 187 -15.74 16.24 -6.41
C TYR A 187 -14.55 17.18 -6.20
N VAL A 188 -13.32 16.64 -6.20
CA VAL A 188 -12.10 17.42 -5.99
C VAL A 188 -10.98 17.06 -6.97
N GLN A 189 -10.16 18.07 -7.30
CA GLN A 189 -8.79 17.90 -7.79
C GLN A 189 -7.82 18.50 -6.77
N ILE A 190 -6.68 17.83 -6.52
CA ILE A 190 -5.71 18.21 -5.48
C ILE A 190 -4.44 18.71 -6.17
N HIS A 191 -3.94 19.88 -5.74
CA HIS A 191 -2.83 20.60 -6.36
C HIS A 191 -1.73 20.88 -5.32
N LEU A 192 -0.50 20.50 -5.63
CA LEU A 192 0.70 20.76 -4.82
C LEU A 192 1.59 21.73 -5.60
N GLN A 193 1.64 22.99 -5.20
CA GLN A 193 2.42 24.05 -5.86
C GLN A 193 3.77 24.23 -5.18
N THR A 194 4.88 24.16 -5.92
CA THR A 194 6.23 24.30 -5.31
C THR A 194 6.48 25.73 -4.80
N ASP A 195 6.86 25.84 -3.52
CA ASP A 195 7.23 27.12 -2.92
C ASP A 195 8.63 27.60 -3.36
N GLN A 196 9.38 26.77 -4.10
CA GLN A 196 10.72 27.06 -4.64
C GLN A 196 10.66 27.74 -6.02
N GLY A 197 9.45 27.86 -6.57
CA GLY A 197 9.19 28.28 -7.94
C GLY A 197 9.36 27.13 -8.93
N ASN A 198 8.44 27.03 -9.90
CA ASN A 198 8.54 26.06 -10.98
C ASN A 198 9.72 26.43 -11.89
N ARG A 199 10.73 25.56 -12.01
CA ARG A 199 11.93 25.76 -12.81
C ARG A 199 12.24 24.52 -13.63
N THR A 200 12.80 24.72 -14.81
CA THR A 200 13.21 23.69 -15.77
C THR A 200 14.73 23.73 -15.95
N LEU A 201 15.35 22.62 -16.35
CA LEU A 201 16.80 22.56 -16.59
C LEU A 201 17.11 22.95 -18.04
N THR A 202 18.11 23.83 -18.25
CA THR A 202 18.96 23.71 -19.43
C THR A 202 19.91 22.52 -19.23
N ASN A 203 20.58 22.03 -20.27
CA ASN A 203 21.27 20.74 -20.22
C ASN A 203 22.54 20.68 -19.34
N SER A 204 22.88 21.74 -18.58
CA SER A 204 24.21 21.95 -17.99
C SER A 204 24.26 22.39 -16.50
N GLU A 205 23.14 22.64 -15.82
CA GLU A 205 23.13 23.57 -14.66
C GLU A 205 22.67 23.00 -13.30
N ALA A 206 22.92 21.73 -12.96
CA ALA A 206 22.34 21.10 -11.75
C ALA A 206 23.27 21.04 -10.51
N THR A 207 22.90 21.72 -9.38
CA THR A 207 23.01 21.22 -7.97
C THR A 207 22.64 22.28 -6.89
N HIS A 208 22.54 21.84 -5.61
CA HIS A 208 22.42 22.60 -4.34
C HIS A 208 21.03 23.13 -3.90
N GLY A 209 20.87 23.33 -2.58
CA GLY A 209 19.75 24.06 -1.93
C GLY A 209 18.98 23.30 -0.84
N SER A 210 18.15 24.03 -0.09
CA SER A 210 17.46 23.65 1.15
C SER A 210 16.34 22.60 1.04
N PHE A 211 15.76 22.24 2.20
CA PHE A 211 14.50 21.48 2.32
C PHE A 211 13.39 22.05 1.41
N PRO A 212 12.71 21.23 0.61
CA PRO A 212 11.62 21.66 -0.26
C PRO A 212 10.26 21.58 0.43
N SER A 213 9.33 22.40 -0.04
CA SER A 213 7.95 22.45 0.43
C SER A 213 6.98 22.88 -0.67
N TRP A 214 5.74 22.41 -0.55
CA TRP A 214 4.64 22.68 -1.48
C TRP A 214 3.41 23.20 -0.72
N THR A 215 2.84 24.29 -1.23
CA THR A 215 1.51 24.77 -0.83
C THR A 215 0.45 23.88 -1.49
N VAL A 216 -0.44 23.31 -0.67
CA VAL A 216 -1.48 22.37 -1.12
C VAL A 216 -2.83 23.08 -1.19
N SER A 217 -3.52 22.89 -2.30
CA SER A 217 -4.84 23.48 -2.60
C SER A 217 -5.77 22.47 -3.25
N LEU A 218 -7.06 22.77 -3.22
CA LEU A 218 -8.15 21.99 -3.85
C LEU A 218 -8.84 22.82 -4.93
N GLN A 219 -9.23 22.20 -6.03
CA GLN A 219 -10.42 22.62 -6.78
C GLN A 219 -11.59 21.78 -6.31
N VAL A 220 -12.80 22.35 -6.23
CA VAL A 220 -14.00 21.69 -5.69
C VAL A 220 -15.19 21.94 -6.62
N LEU A 221 -16.00 20.90 -6.86
CA LEU A 221 -17.29 20.97 -7.56
C LEU A 221 -18.34 20.18 -6.76
N THR A 222 -19.56 20.71 -6.63
CA THR A 222 -20.70 19.93 -6.12
C THR A 222 -21.15 18.90 -7.18
N PRO A 223 -21.95 17.88 -6.81
CA PRO A 223 -22.54 16.96 -7.78
C PRO A 223 -23.34 17.69 -8.89
N SER A 224 -24.09 18.74 -8.54
CA SER A 224 -24.84 19.59 -9.47
C SER A 224 -23.95 20.44 -10.40
N ASP A 225 -22.80 20.92 -9.91
CA ASP A 225 -21.84 21.61 -10.78
C ASP A 225 -21.22 20.63 -11.79
N ALA A 226 -20.94 19.39 -11.36
CA ALA A 226 -20.36 18.35 -12.19
C ALA A 226 -21.30 17.87 -13.31
N GLU A 227 -22.62 17.78 -13.06
CA GLU A 227 -23.64 17.48 -14.08
C GLU A 227 -23.70 18.52 -15.21
N THR A 228 -23.37 19.78 -14.90
CA THR A 228 -23.43 20.90 -15.86
C THR A 228 -22.04 21.39 -16.32
N PHE A 229 -20.96 20.76 -15.86
CA PHE A 229 -19.61 21.19 -16.17
C PHE A 229 -19.28 20.97 -17.65
N ARG A 230 -18.65 21.97 -18.29
CA ARG A 230 -18.36 21.98 -19.74
C ARG A 230 -17.50 20.80 -20.23
N TRP A 231 -16.76 20.16 -19.33
CA TRP A 231 -15.91 19.00 -19.63
C TRP A 231 -16.30 17.84 -18.72
N ASN A 232 -16.23 16.62 -19.23
CA ASN A 232 -16.40 15.42 -18.41
C ASN A 232 -15.34 15.41 -17.29
N ILE A 233 -15.79 15.51 -16.03
CA ILE A 233 -14.92 15.49 -14.85
C ILE A 233 -14.17 14.16 -14.64
N HIS A 234 -14.55 13.11 -15.39
CA HIS A 234 -13.91 11.79 -15.38
C HIS A 234 -12.94 11.57 -16.57
N ASP A 235 -12.70 12.58 -17.41
CA ASP A 235 -11.74 12.53 -18.53
C ASP A 235 -10.38 13.10 -18.11
N LEU A 236 -9.44 12.21 -17.75
CA LEU A 236 -8.06 12.50 -17.33
C LEU A 236 -7.22 13.32 -18.34
N THR A 237 -7.71 13.55 -19.56
CA THR A 237 -7.06 14.46 -20.52
C THR A 237 -7.54 15.93 -20.38
N LYS A 238 -8.40 16.24 -19.40
CA LYS A 238 -8.99 17.59 -19.17
C LYS A 238 -8.59 18.17 -17.80
N VAL A 239 -8.39 19.49 -17.77
CA VAL A 239 -8.25 20.28 -16.53
C VAL A 239 -9.54 21.03 -16.24
N TRP A 240 -9.81 21.33 -14.97
CA TRP A 240 -10.84 22.30 -14.59
C TRP A 240 -10.22 23.71 -14.62
N PRO A 241 -10.74 24.68 -15.42
CA PRO A 241 -10.16 26.02 -15.44
C PRO A 241 -10.27 26.70 -14.08
N HIS A 242 -9.20 27.36 -13.61
CA HIS A 242 -9.21 28.07 -12.33
C HIS A 242 -10.26 29.20 -12.24
N SER A 243 -10.77 29.68 -13.39
CA SER A 243 -11.86 30.66 -13.46
C SER A 243 -13.26 30.05 -13.29
N ALA A 244 -13.39 28.73 -13.39
CA ALA A 244 -14.64 27.97 -13.20
C ALA A 244 -14.64 27.21 -11.87
N ALA A 245 -13.49 26.68 -11.46
CA ALA A 245 -13.26 26.10 -10.14
C ALA A 245 -11.97 26.71 -9.54
N PRO A 246 -12.06 27.78 -8.73
CA PRO A 246 -10.88 28.40 -8.11
C PRO A 246 -10.12 27.46 -7.18
N LEU A 247 -8.83 27.75 -6.97
CA LEU A 247 -8.01 27.03 -6.00
C LEU A 247 -8.29 27.52 -4.58
N ARG A 248 -8.88 26.64 -3.76
CA ARG A 248 -9.05 26.80 -2.32
C ARG A 248 -7.79 26.29 -1.59
N PRO A 249 -7.12 27.10 -0.76
CA PRO A 249 -6.00 26.63 0.07
C PRO A 249 -6.41 25.51 1.04
N LEU A 250 -5.47 24.61 1.34
CA LEU A 250 -5.66 23.48 2.26
C LEU A 250 -4.53 23.39 3.30
N GLY A 251 -3.30 23.22 2.84
CA GLY A 251 -2.20 22.76 3.72
C GLY A 251 -0.83 23.04 3.13
N LYS A 252 0.21 22.55 3.81
CA LYS A 252 1.60 22.64 3.36
C LYS A 252 2.30 21.31 3.56
N LEU A 253 2.94 20.81 2.51
CA LEU A 253 3.83 19.65 2.54
C LEU A 253 5.28 20.14 2.65
N THR A 254 6.08 19.58 3.56
CA THR A 254 7.52 19.89 3.69
C THR A 254 8.33 18.62 3.88
N LEU A 255 9.38 18.41 3.08
CA LEU A 255 10.27 17.24 3.18
C LEU A 255 11.56 17.62 3.93
N ASN A 256 11.86 16.91 5.01
CA ASN A 256 12.85 17.32 6.02
C ASN A 256 13.81 16.20 6.47
N ARG A 257 13.60 14.94 6.07
CA ARG A 257 14.47 13.81 6.45
C ARG A 257 14.70 12.86 5.28
N ASN A 258 15.95 12.53 4.99
CA ASN A 258 16.29 11.47 4.03
C ASN A 258 15.97 10.07 4.61
N PRO A 259 15.80 9.03 3.78
CA PRO A 259 15.88 7.64 4.23
C PRO A 259 17.28 7.32 4.77
N ASP A 260 17.35 6.42 5.74
CA ASP A 260 18.60 5.86 6.28
C ASP A 260 19.09 4.68 5.41
N ASN A 261 18.17 3.95 4.77
CA ASN A 261 18.45 2.91 3.79
C ASN A 261 17.52 3.01 2.57
N TYR A 262 18.07 3.45 1.43
CA TYR A 262 17.31 3.60 0.18
C TYR A 262 16.56 2.32 -0.24
N PHE A 263 17.13 1.13 -0.04
CA PHE A 263 16.47 -0.11 -0.47
C PHE A 263 15.24 -0.43 0.40
N ALA A 264 15.41 -0.42 1.72
CA ALA A 264 14.34 -0.73 2.67
C ALA A 264 13.23 0.34 2.70
N GLU A 265 13.57 1.61 2.49
CA GLU A 265 12.60 2.73 2.61
C GLU A 265 12.08 3.24 1.25
N ILE A 266 12.87 3.24 0.17
CA ILE A 266 12.45 3.83 -1.13
C ILE A 266 12.22 2.78 -2.21
N GLU A 267 13.07 1.74 -2.28
CA GLU A 267 12.86 0.67 -3.25
C GLU A 267 11.67 -0.21 -2.85
N GLN A 268 11.58 -0.60 -1.58
CA GLN A 268 10.47 -1.41 -1.05
C GLN A 268 9.18 -0.62 -0.78
N ALA A 269 9.17 0.71 -0.95
CA ALA A 269 7.95 1.52 -0.84
C ALA A 269 6.87 1.06 -1.84
N ALA A 270 5.63 0.95 -1.34
CA ALA A 270 4.43 0.57 -2.07
C ALA A 270 3.35 1.65 -1.90
N PHE A 271 2.74 2.02 -3.02
CA PHE A 271 1.80 3.14 -3.15
C PHE A 271 0.67 2.70 -4.09
N SER A 272 -0.60 2.74 -3.70
CA SER A 272 -1.74 2.33 -4.54
C SER A 272 -2.93 3.27 -4.37
N PRO A 273 -3.53 3.84 -5.44
CA PRO A 273 -4.70 4.73 -5.32
C PRO A 273 -5.91 4.13 -4.58
N SER A 274 -5.95 2.81 -4.36
CA SER A 274 -6.96 2.13 -3.53
C SER A 274 -6.69 2.14 -2.01
N HIS A 275 -5.53 2.63 -1.55
CA HIS A 275 -5.28 2.90 -0.12
C HIS A 275 -5.87 4.25 0.29
N MET A 276 -7.20 4.28 0.40
CA MET A 276 -7.97 5.45 0.85
C MET A 276 -8.26 5.40 2.35
N VAL A 277 -8.61 6.56 2.91
CA VAL A 277 -9.08 6.73 4.29
C VAL A 277 -10.55 7.15 4.30
N PRO A 278 -11.31 6.89 5.37
CA PRO A 278 -12.69 7.35 5.48
C PRO A 278 -12.82 8.86 5.20
N GLY A 279 -13.73 9.22 4.31
CA GLY A 279 -13.87 10.58 3.77
C GLY A 279 -13.24 10.80 2.39
N VAL A 280 -12.54 9.80 1.82
CA VAL A 280 -12.02 9.81 0.44
C VAL A 280 -12.61 8.63 -0.35
N GLU A 281 -13.09 8.89 -1.56
CA GLU A 281 -13.58 7.88 -2.50
C GLU A 281 -13.07 8.17 -3.94
N PRO A 282 -12.89 7.15 -4.80
CA PRO A 282 -12.54 7.39 -6.20
C PRO A 282 -13.74 7.94 -6.98
N SER A 283 -13.50 8.75 -8.01
CA SER A 283 -14.55 9.07 -8.99
C SER A 283 -14.66 7.98 -10.08
N ALA A 284 -15.61 8.13 -11.00
CA ALA A 284 -15.81 7.22 -12.14
C ALA A 284 -14.81 7.42 -13.29
N ASP A 285 -13.68 8.10 -13.07
CA ASP A 285 -12.54 8.16 -13.99
C ASP A 285 -12.06 6.73 -14.34
N PRO A 286 -12.19 6.27 -15.61
CA PRO A 286 -11.88 4.89 -15.98
C PRO A 286 -10.43 4.51 -15.73
N VAL A 287 -9.51 5.46 -15.85
CA VAL A 287 -8.08 5.23 -15.62
C VAL A 287 -7.83 5.10 -14.11
N LEU A 288 -8.42 5.97 -13.29
CA LEU A 288 -8.36 5.84 -11.82
C LEU A 288 -8.87 4.46 -11.39
N GLN A 289 -10.03 4.03 -11.89
CA GLN A 289 -10.62 2.71 -11.58
C GLN A 289 -9.68 1.56 -11.95
N GLY A 290 -9.04 1.60 -13.12
CA GLY A 290 -8.00 0.61 -13.50
C GLY A 290 -6.78 0.61 -12.57
N ARG A 291 -6.35 1.78 -12.07
CA ARG A 291 -5.24 1.90 -11.12
C ARG A 291 -5.57 1.28 -9.74
N LEU A 292 -6.83 1.30 -9.29
CA LEU A 292 -7.25 0.72 -8.00
C LEU A 292 -6.89 -0.77 -7.89
N PHE A 293 -6.98 -1.51 -9.01
CA PHE A 293 -6.60 -2.92 -9.12
C PHE A 293 -5.11 -3.12 -9.42
N SER A 294 -4.55 -2.36 -10.38
CA SER A 294 -3.23 -2.65 -10.94
C SER A 294 -2.08 -2.50 -9.92
N TYR A 295 -2.17 -1.53 -9.01
CA TYR A 295 -1.07 -1.23 -8.09
C TYR A 295 -0.89 -2.32 -7.00
N PRO A 296 -1.93 -2.78 -6.27
CA PRO A 296 -1.77 -3.85 -5.28
C PRO A 296 -1.41 -5.20 -5.89
N ASP A 297 -1.79 -5.45 -7.14
CA ASP A 297 -1.40 -6.66 -7.88
C ASP A 297 0.10 -6.66 -8.21
N ALA A 298 0.58 -5.62 -8.89
CA ALA A 298 2.01 -5.44 -9.20
C ALA A 298 2.89 -5.42 -7.94
N GLN A 299 2.36 -4.96 -6.80
CA GLN A 299 3.06 -4.96 -5.51
C GLN A 299 3.18 -6.36 -4.90
N ARG A 300 2.12 -7.20 -4.98
CA ARG A 300 2.20 -8.61 -4.56
C ARG A 300 3.26 -9.38 -5.34
N HIS A 301 3.38 -9.14 -6.65
CA HIS A 301 4.44 -9.73 -7.47
C HIS A 301 5.83 -9.21 -7.07
N ARG A 302 6.01 -7.88 -6.98
CA ARG A 302 7.33 -7.24 -6.78
C ARG A 302 7.91 -7.40 -5.37
N LEU A 303 7.06 -7.47 -4.35
CA LEU A 303 7.44 -7.41 -2.92
C LEU A 303 6.91 -8.58 -2.08
N GLY A 304 6.20 -9.53 -2.70
CA GLY A 304 5.52 -10.63 -2.01
C GLY A 304 4.16 -10.21 -1.41
N THR A 305 3.34 -11.19 -1.04
CA THR A 305 1.94 -10.97 -0.60
C THR A 305 1.84 -10.09 0.65
N ASN A 306 2.82 -10.16 1.55
CA ASN A 306 2.86 -9.44 2.83
C ASN A 306 3.64 -8.11 2.78
N TYR A 307 3.76 -7.47 1.60
CA TYR A 307 4.53 -6.23 1.43
C TYR A 307 4.11 -5.07 2.36
N SER A 308 2.88 -5.06 2.85
CA SER A 308 2.35 -4.11 3.84
C SER A 308 2.91 -4.30 5.25
N GLN A 309 3.63 -5.40 5.52
CA GLN A 309 4.35 -5.64 6.78
C GLN A 309 5.79 -5.10 6.74
N ILE A 310 6.28 -4.68 5.57
CA ILE A 310 7.57 -3.98 5.44
C ILE A 310 7.46 -2.63 6.18
N PRO A 311 8.40 -2.22 7.05
CA PRO A 311 8.23 -1.07 7.95
C PRO A 311 7.83 0.26 7.31
N VAL A 312 8.19 0.49 6.04
CA VAL A 312 7.83 1.70 5.30
C VAL A 312 6.41 1.68 4.73
N ASN A 313 5.84 0.49 4.52
CA ASN A 313 4.46 0.28 4.03
C ASN A 313 3.46 0.01 5.16
N ALA A 314 3.95 -0.23 6.38
CA ALA A 314 3.14 -0.51 7.55
C ALA A 314 2.32 0.72 7.97
N ALA A 315 1.01 0.53 8.14
CA ALA A 315 0.14 1.57 8.68
C ALA A 315 0.55 1.94 10.11
N ARG A 316 0.54 3.24 10.43
CA ARG A 316 0.87 3.76 11.78
C ARG A 316 -0.31 3.71 12.75
N SER A 317 -1.52 3.44 12.25
CA SER A 317 -2.72 3.13 13.03
C SER A 317 -2.76 1.65 13.45
N PRO A 318 -3.47 1.27 14.52
CA PRO A 318 -3.71 -0.13 14.84
C PRO A 318 -4.38 -0.87 13.67
N VAL A 319 -3.78 -1.98 13.23
CA VAL A 319 -4.33 -2.83 12.15
C VAL A 319 -4.94 -4.09 12.75
N TRP A 320 -6.25 -4.26 12.58
CA TRP A 320 -6.95 -5.51 12.88
C TRP A 320 -7.48 -6.12 11.59
N ASN A 321 -6.90 -7.24 11.17
CA ASN A 321 -7.25 -7.94 9.95
C ASN A 321 -7.22 -9.46 10.19
N PRO A 322 -8.31 -10.05 10.74
CA PRO A 322 -8.34 -11.49 11.05
C PRO A 322 -8.46 -12.38 9.80
N PHE A 323 -8.82 -11.80 8.65
CA PHE A 323 -9.09 -12.49 7.38
C PHE A 323 -7.86 -12.66 6.48
N GLN A 324 -6.83 -11.82 6.60
CA GLN A 324 -5.53 -12.03 5.95
C GLN A 324 -4.57 -12.79 6.87
N ARG A 325 -4.13 -13.98 6.45
CA ARG A 325 -3.33 -14.91 7.26
C ARG A 325 -2.30 -15.62 6.38
N HIS A 326 -1.21 -16.08 6.99
CA HIS A 326 -0.10 -16.79 6.33
C HIS A 326 0.57 -15.94 5.22
N GLY A 327 0.93 -16.54 4.09
CA GLY A 327 1.73 -15.93 3.03
C GLY A 327 3.23 -15.97 3.32
N ALA A 328 4.04 -15.77 2.27
CA ALA A 328 5.49 -15.64 2.41
C ALA A 328 5.86 -14.43 3.30
N THR A 329 7.00 -14.53 4.00
CA THR A 329 7.58 -13.46 4.85
C THR A 329 6.60 -12.80 5.85
N ALA A 330 5.61 -13.54 6.36
CA ALA A 330 4.74 -13.08 7.44
C ALA A 330 5.54 -12.87 8.73
N THR A 331 5.47 -11.66 9.30
CA THR A 331 6.23 -11.25 10.51
C THR A 331 5.32 -10.72 11.64
N GLY A 332 4.01 -10.58 11.39
CA GLY A 332 3.04 -10.15 12.39
C GLY A 332 2.80 -11.16 13.53
N LYS A 333 2.49 -10.64 14.73
CA LYS A 333 2.05 -11.44 15.89
C LYS A 333 0.53 -11.62 15.90
N ALA A 334 0.05 -12.76 16.36
CA ALA A 334 -1.38 -12.94 16.67
C ALA A 334 -1.75 -12.13 17.91
N VAL A 335 -2.71 -11.21 17.78
CA VAL A 335 -3.26 -10.42 18.90
C VAL A 335 -4.59 -11.04 19.33
N SER A 336 -4.66 -11.60 20.53
CA SER A 336 -5.90 -12.10 21.15
C SER A 336 -6.62 -11.04 22.00
N ALA A 337 -5.91 -9.97 22.39
CA ALA A 337 -6.31 -8.97 23.40
C ALA A 337 -7.42 -7.98 22.97
N VAL A 338 -8.22 -8.31 21.94
CA VAL A 338 -9.37 -7.50 21.51
C VAL A 338 -10.67 -8.02 22.15
N PHE A 339 -10.71 -9.30 22.52
CA PHE A 339 -11.66 -9.80 23.51
C PHE A 339 -11.12 -9.48 24.90
N GLY A 340 -11.99 -9.05 25.82
CA GLY A 340 -11.61 -8.80 27.22
C GLY A 340 -11.24 -10.09 27.96
N GLU A 341 -10.86 -9.96 29.24
CA GLU A 341 -10.80 -11.13 30.12
C GLU A 341 -12.19 -11.77 30.23
N VAL A 342 -12.25 -13.11 30.25
CA VAL A 342 -13.53 -13.85 30.19
C VAL A 342 -14.25 -13.78 31.55
N VAL A 343 -15.14 -12.79 31.67
CA VAL A 343 -15.94 -12.46 32.85
C VAL A 343 -17.03 -13.51 33.07
N ASP A 344 -17.89 -13.31 34.07
CA ASP A 344 -19.00 -14.25 34.34
C ASP A 344 -20.21 -14.04 33.42
N GLU A 345 -20.36 -12.85 32.84
CA GLU A 345 -21.40 -12.51 31.86
C GLU A 345 -21.33 -13.43 30.62
N ASP A 346 -20.12 -13.78 30.18
CA ASP A 346 -19.86 -14.72 29.06
C ASP A 346 -20.48 -16.12 29.29
N TYR A 347 -20.79 -16.48 30.55
CA TYR A 347 -21.38 -17.76 30.92
C TYR A 347 -22.91 -17.70 31.06
N VAL A 348 -23.54 -16.51 31.02
CA VAL A 348 -25.00 -16.35 31.15
C VAL A 348 -25.75 -17.06 30.01
N GLN A 349 -25.32 -16.89 28.76
CA GLN A 349 -25.94 -17.57 27.61
C GLN A 349 -25.65 -19.09 27.59
N PRO A 350 -24.41 -19.57 27.84
CA PRO A 350 -24.15 -21.00 28.08
C PRO A 350 -25.01 -21.65 29.18
N ARG A 351 -25.22 -20.96 30.33
CA ARG A 351 -26.12 -21.42 31.41
C ARG A 351 -27.56 -21.57 30.91
N ALA A 352 -28.06 -20.57 30.19
CA ALA A 352 -29.39 -20.62 29.59
C ALA A 352 -29.53 -21.77 28.58
N LEU A 353 -28.52 -22.01 27.74
CA LEU A 353 -28.50 -23.13 26.79
C LEU A 353 -28.48 -24.50 27.50
N TRP A 354 -27.68 -24.67 28.55
CA TRP A 354 -27.67 -25.90 29.36
C TRP A 354 -29.06 -26.19 29.97
N GLY A 355 -29.73 -25.15 30.46
CA GLY A 355 -31.12 -25.19 30.93
C GLY A 355 -32.19 -25.31 29.83
N VAL A 356 -31.83 -25.18 28.55
CA VAL A 356 -32.68 -25.52 27.40
C VAL A 356 -32.50 -27.00 27.02
N LEU A 357 -31.26 -27.50 26.97
CA LEU A 357 -30.98 -28.93 26.74
C LEU A 357 -31.64 -29.81 27.81
N GLY A 358 -31.71 -29.34 29.06
CA GLY A 358 -32.40 -30.04 30.16
C GLY A 358 -33.93 -30.17 29.99
N ARG A 359 -34.53 -29.57 28.95
CA ARG A 359 -35.97 -29.67 28.65
C ARG A 359 -36.31 -30.84 27.73
N THR A 360 -35.32 -31.60 27.27
CA THR A 360 -35.53 -32.77 26.42
C THR A 360 -34.65 -33.91 26.91
N GLU A 361 -35.29 -35.04 27.22
CA GLU A 361 -34.66 -36.23 27.78
C GLU A 361 -33.46 -36.68 26.92
N GLY A 362 -32.36 -37.06 27.58
CA GLY A 362 -31.12 -37.49 26.93
C GLY A 362 -30.28 -36.37 26.29
N GLN A 363 -30.78 -35.15 26.04
CA GLN A 363 -29.96 -34.12 25.36
C GLN A 363 -28.76 -33.65 26.19
N GLN A 364 -28.92 -33.48 27.50
CA GLN A 364 -27.80 -33.19 28.40
C GLN A 364 -26.79 -34.34 28.46
N ASP A 365 -27.26 -35.58 28.44
CA ASP A 365 -26.40 -36.77 28.51
C ASP A 365 -25.60 -36.94 27.21
N ASN A 366 -26.28 -36.80 26.06
CA ASN A 366 -25.65 -36.79 24.73
C ASN A 366 -24.63 -35.66 24.58
N PHE A 367 -24.88 -34.47 25.13
CA PHE A 367 -23.91 -33.38 25.12
C PHE A 367 -22.64 -33.73 25.91
N VAL A 368 -22.80 -34.27 27.12
CA VAL A 368 -21.67 -34.73 27.95
C VAL A 368 -20.88 -35.82 27.22
N HIS A 369 -21.55 -36.84 26.69
CA HIS A 369 -20.93 -37.95 25.95
C HIS A 369 -20.13 -37.46 24.74
N ASN A 370 -20.75 -36.64 23.88
CA ASN A 370 -20.12 -36.11 22.67
C ASN A 370 -18.87 -35.27 22.99
N VAL A 371 -18.92 -34.44 24.03
CA VAL A 371 -17.76 -33.68 24.50
C VAL A 371 -16.71 -34.61 25.09
N ALA A 372 -17.10 -35.57 25.94
CA ALA A 372 -16.17 -36.46 26.63
C ALA A 372 -15.37 -37.37 25.68
N VAL A 373 -16.06 -38.00 24.71
CA VAL A 373 -15.42 -38.85 23.68
C VAL A 373 -14.40 -38.04 22.88
N HIS A 374 -14.74 -36.84 22.42
CA HIS A 374 -13.80 -36.01 21.66
C HIS A 374 -12.68 -35.41 22.53
N LEU A 375 -12.99 -35.04 23.78
CA LEU A 375 -12.03 -34.45 24.71
C LEU A 375 -11.00 -35.48 25.21
N SER A 376 -11.33 -36.78 25.17
CA SER A 376 -10.43 -37.88 25.57
C SER A 376 -9.08 -37.85 24.84
N GLY A 377 -9.06 -37.46 23.57
CA GLY A 377 -7.84 -37.32 22.76
C GLY A 377 -6.94 -36.13 23.12
N ALA A 378 -7.35 -35.27 24.06
CA ALA A 378 -6.57 -34.08 24.44
C ALA A 378 -5.57 -34.35 25.59
N ARG A 379 -4.48 -33.56 25.60
CA ARG A 379 -3.50 -33.58 26.72
C ARG A 379 -4.17 -33.18 28.04
N VAL A 380 -3.69 -33.75 29.14
CA VAL A 380 -4.32 -33.65 30.47
C VAL A 380 -4.49 -32.21 30.95
N GLU A 381 -3.54 -31.32 30.65
CA GLU A 381 -3.61 -29.91 31.05
C GLU A 381 -4.72 -29.17 30.30
N THR A 382 -4.99 -29.57 29.05
CA THR A 382 -6.14 -29.06 28.29
C THR A 382 -7.46 -29.62 28.82
N ARG A 383 -7.50 -30.92 29.14
CA ARG A 383 -8.69 -31.57 29.72
C ARG A 383 -9.11 -30.91 31.04
N GLU A 384 -8.18 -30.70 31.97
CA GLU A 384 -8.42 -29.97 33.22
C GLU A 384 -8.98 -28.55 33.02
N ARG A 385 -8.41 -27.77 32.09
CA ARG A 385 -8.94 -26.43 31.77
C ARG A 385 -10.36 -26.48 31.20
N MET A 386 -10.69 -27.47 30.37
CA MET A 386 -12.05 -27.64 29.86
C MET A 386 -13.03 -28.04 30.96
N TYR A 387 -12.65 -28.90 31.90
CA TYR A 387 -13.50 -29.24 33.05
C TYR A 387 -13.80 -28.01 33.91
N GLY A 388 -12.81 -27.14 34.15
CA GLY A 388 -12.99 -25.86 34.84
C GLY A 388 -13.90 -24.88 34.07
N MET A 389 -13.73 -24.78 32.74
CA MET A 389 -14.59 -23.96 31.88
C MET A 389 -16.05 -24.42 31.91
N PHE A 390 -16.31 -25.72 31.75
CA PHE A 390 -17.66 -26.26 31.84
C PHE A 390 -18.24 -26.18 33.26
N GLY A 391 -17.41 -26.24 34.29
CA GLY A 391 -17.81 -25.98 35.69
C GLY A 391 -18.32 -24.56 35.95
N ARG A 392 -17.87 -23.56 35.16
CA ARG A 392 -18.43 -22.18 35.19
C ARG A 392 -19.78 -22.06 34.49
N VAL A 393 -20.13 -23.00 33.61
CA VAL A 393 -21.47 -23.12 33.01
C VAL A 393 -22.41 -23.80 34.00
N ASP A 394 -22.04 -24.98 34.48
CA ASP A 394 -22.77 -25.71 35.53
C ASP A 394 -21.83 -26.64 36.30
N GLU A 395 -21.96 -26.65 37.62
CA GLU A 395 -21.06 -27.41 38.51
C GLU A 395 -21.21 -28.93 38.32
N GLY A 396 -22.41 -29.38 37.94
CA GLY A 396 -22.68 -30.75 37.51
C GLY A 396 -22.02 -31.09 36.17
N LEU A 397 -22.19 -30.23 35.16
CA LEU A 397 -21.66 -30.40 33.81
C LEU A 397 -20.13 -30.59 33.81
N GLY A 398 -19.38 -29.74 34.51
CA GLY A 398 -17.92 -29.84 34.60
C GLY A 398 -17.43 -31.18 35.19
N ARG A 399 -18.14 -31.71 36.21
CA ARG A 399 -17.88 -33.05 36.78
C ARG A 399 -18.26 -34.17 35.83
N ARG A 400 -19.46 -34.12 35.24
CA ARG A 400 -19.97 -35.16 34.34
C ARG A 400 -19.06 -35.36 33.12
N ILE A 401 -18.59 -34.26 32.52
CA ILE A 401 -17.63 -34.32 31.40
C ILE A 401 -16.29 -34.93 31.87
N ARG A 402 -15.77 -34.54 33.04
CA ARG A 402 -14.55 -35.15 33.62
C ARG A 402 -14.69 -36.66 33.79
N ASP A 403 -15.72 -37.08 34.51
CA ASP A 403 -15.92 -38.49 34.88
C ASP A 403 -16.09 -39.40 33.66
N GLU A 404 -16.72 -38.93 32.59
CA GLU A 404 -16.84 -39.69 31.34
C GLU A 404 -15.56 -39.60 30.48
N THR A 405 -14.92 -38.44 30.40
CA THR A 405 -13.67 -38.28 29.61
C THR A 405 -12.55 -39.16 30.14
N GLU A 406 -12.35 -39.22 31.47
CA GLU A 406 -11.32 -40.09 32.05
C GLU A 406 -11.63 -41.58 31.86
N ARG A 407 -12.92 -41.98 31.82
CA ARG A 407 -13.33 -43.36 31.49
C ARG A 407 -13.00 -43.72 30.05
N GLU A 408 -13.25 -42.82 29.09
CA GLU A 408 -12.84 -43.06 27.70
C GLU A 408 -11.32 -43.11 27.53
N VAL A 409 -10.57 -42.29 28.28
CA VAL A 409 -9.09 -42.38 28.30
C VAL A 409 -8.59 -43.66 28.98
N GLU A 410 -9.27 -44.20 30.00
CA GLU A 410 -8.92 -45.50 30.59
C GLU A 410 -9.26 -46.66 29.65
N LYS A 411 -10.40 -46.60 28.95
CA LYS A 411 -10.76 -47.57 27.90
C LYS A 411 -9.73 -47.57 26.77
N ALA A 412 -9.31 -46.40 26.28
CA ALA A 412 -8.32 -46.25 25.22
C ALA A 412 -6.87 -46.60 25.63
N ARG A 413 -6.65 -47.06 26.87
CA ARG A 413 -5.37 -47.55 27.40
C ARG A 413 -5.36 -49.07 27.65
N LYS A 414 -6.42 -49.78 27.27
CA LYS A 414 -6.58 -51.24 27.40
C LYS A 414 -6.69 -51.89 26.03
#